data_AF-A0A3E0PYQ9-F1
#
_entry.id   AF-A0A3E0PYQ9-F1
#
_cell.length_a   1.000
_cell.length_b   1.000
_cell.length_c   1.000
_cell.angle_alpha   90.00
_cell.angle_beta   90.00
_cell.angle_gamma   90.00
#
_symmetry.space_group_name_H-M   'P 1'
#
loop_
_entity.id
_entity.type
_entity.pdbx_description
1 polymer ?
#
loop_
_entity_poly.entity_id
_entity_poly.type
_entity_poly.pdbx_seq_one_letter_code
_entity_poly.pdbx_strand_id
1 'polypeptide(L)'
;MLCEEDAVDRRNRQRLLQRLLQDECGAIAGADYILAVTILTVGAVTGLATVRDAVVQEFGDLAIGMETIDQSYTVNATFANGQTIQFGFDDPEPTGLEDEEGMPPHGIEICDQVSLGTESN
;
A
#
# COMPACT_ATOMS: atom_id res chain seq x y z
N MET A 1 56.28 -47.10 -11.50
CA MET A 1 56.46 -45.75 -10.93
C MET A 1 55.33 -44.78 -11.27
N LEU A 2 54.60 -44.93 -12.39
CA LEU A 2 53.50 -44.02 -12.78
C LEU A 2 52.12 -44.33 -12.16
N CYS A 3 51.91 -45.49 -11.53
CA CYS A 3 50.61 -45.79 -10.89
C CYS A 3 50.45 -45.21 -9.47
N GLU A 4 51.54 -44.77 -8.82
CA GLU A 4 51.49 -44.29 -7.44
C GLU A 4 51.07 -42.81 -7.34
N GLU A 5 51.42 -41.97 -8.32
CA GLU A 5 51.01 -40.55 -8.32
C GLU A 5 49.50 -40.38 -8.54
N ASP A 6 48.89 -41.20 -9.41
CA ASP A 6 47.45 -41.17 -9.68
C ASP A 6 46.60 -41.62 -8.46
N ALA A 7 47.15 -42.52 -7.63
CA ALA A 7 46.46 -43.04 -6.45
C ALA A 7 46.42 -42.01 -5.30
N VAL A 8 47.47 -41.19 -5.18
CA VAL A 8 47.55 -40.10 -4.19
C VAL A 8 46.61 -38.96 -4.56
N ASP A 9 46.54 -38.59 -5.83
CA ASP A 9 45.63 -37.54 -6.31
C ASP A 9 44.15 -37.93 -6.12
N ARG A 10 43.77 -39.18 -6.45
CA ARG A 10 42.41 -39.69 -6.18
C ARG A 10 42.07 -39.69 -4.69
N ARG A 11 43.02 -40.05 -3.81
CA ARG A 11 42.83 -39.96 -2.35
C ARG A 11 42.65 -38.53 -1.86
N ASN A 12 43.35 -37.56 -2.45
CA ASN A 12 43.29 -36.17 -2.01
C ASN A 12 41.98 -35.50 -2.44
N ARG A 13 41.47 -35.82 -3.64
CA ARG A 13 40.13 -35.38 -4.10
C ARG A 13 39.01 -35.91 -3.22
N GLN A 14 39.08 -37.18 -2.81
CA GLN A 14 38.09 -37.78 -1.91
C GLN A 14 38.06 -37.10 -0.54
N ARG A 15 39.22 -36.71 0.00
CA ARG A 15 39.32 -35.98 1.27
C ARG A 15 38.81 -34.54 1.19
N LEU A 16 38.99 -33.87 0.05
CA LEU A 16 38.44 -32.54 -0.20
C LEU A 16 36.92 -32.56 -0.22
N LEU A 17 36.32 -33.52 -0.93
CA LEU A 17 34.87 -33.70 -0.96
C LEU A 17 34.31 -34.07 0.42
N GLN A 18 35.00 -34.93 1.18
CA GLN A 18 34.61 -35.29 2.54
C GLN A 18 34.74 -34.11 3.52
N ARG A 19 35.72 -33.22 3.32
CA ARG A 19 35.87 -32.00 4.13
C ARG A 19 34.77 -30.98 3.86
N LEU A 20 34.37 -30.80 2.60
CA LEU A 20 33.21 -29.97 2.25
C LEU A 20 31.92 -30.53 2.86
N LEU A 21 31.76 -31.86 2.88
CA LEU A 21 30.62 -32.52 3.51
C LEU A 21 30.67 -32.52 5.06
N GLN A 22 31.83 -32.24 5.66
CA GLN A 22 32.03 -32.17 7.12
C GLN A 22 32.07 -30.72 7.66
N ASP A 23 32.00 -29.70 6.81
CA ASP A 23 31.98 -28.28 7.20
C ASP A 23 30.59 -27.79 7.67
N GLU A 24 29.62 -28.70 7.71
CA GLU A 24 28.19 -28.42 7.90
C GLU A 24 27.71 -28.47 9.37
N CYS A 25 28.59 -28.45 10.37
CA CYS A 25 28.16 -28.45 11.79
C CYS A 25 27.77 -27.04 12.30
N GLY A 26 27.68 -26.05 11.41
CA GLY A 26 27.24 -24.68 11.73
C GLY A 26 26.75 -23.84 10.54
N ALA A 27 27.07 -24.22 9.31
CA ALA A 27 26.66 -23.50 8.10
C ALA A 27 25.16 -23.65 7.77
N ILE A 28 24.59 -24.86 7.96
CA ILE A 28 23.15 -25.14 7.77
C ILE A 28 22.28 -24.25 8.67
N ALA A 29 22.67 -24.07 9.94
CA ALA A 29 21.87 -23.26 10.86
C ALA A 29 21.87 -21.76 10.47
N GLY A 30 23.01 -21.18 10.07
CA GLY A 30 23.08 -19.74 9.78
C GLY A 30 22.41 -19.35 8.46
N ALA A 31 22.65 -20.11 7.39
CA ALA A 31 22.17 -19.78 6.04
C ALA A 31 20.64 -19.95 5.91
N ASP A 32 20.07 -20.99 6.51
CA ASP A 32 18.63 -21.28 6.41
C ASP A 32 17.79 -20.22 7.14
N TYR A 33 18.26 -19.69 8.27
CA TYR A 33 17.58 -18.59 8.96
C TYR A 33 17.64 -17.28 8.18
N ILE A 34 18.77 -16.97 7.53
CA ILE A 34 18.87 -15.76 6.69
C ILE A 34 17.94 -15.87 5.48
N LEU A 35 17.90 -17.03 4.83
CA LEU A 35 16.99 -17.28 3.71
C LEU A 35 15.52 -17.21 4.15
N ALA A 36 15.17 -17.78 5.30
CA ALA A 36 13.82 -17.68 5.85
C ALA A 36 13.43 -16.23 6.19
N VAL A 37 14.31 -15.48 6.86
CA VAL A 37 14.05 -14.09 7.26
C VAL A 37 13.94 -13.17 6.05
N THR A 38 14.75 -13.36 5.01
CA THR A 38 14.68 -12.54 3.80
C THR A 38 13.40 -12.75 3.02
N ILE A 39 12.97 -14.01 2.82
CA ILE A 39 11.68 -14.32 2.19
C ILE A 39 10.52 -13.76 3.02
N LEU A 40 10.56 -13.93 4.34
CA LEU A 40 9.56 -13.37 5.25
C LEU A 40 9.51 -11.84 5.17
N THR A 41 10.66 -11.18 5.09
CA THR A 41 10.75 -9.72 5.03
C THR A 41 10.19 -9.19 3.71
N VAL A 42 10.57 -9.80 2.57
CA VAL A 42 10.04 -9.39 1.27
C VAL A 42 8.54 -9.63 1.20
N GLY A 43 8.06 -10.78 1.69
CA GLY A 43 6.64 -11.09 1.77
C GLY A 43 5.86 -10.14 2.70
N ALA A 44 6.44 -9.76 3.84
CA ALA A 44 5.82 -8.82 4.77
C ALA A 44 5.74 -7.41 4.19
N VAL A 45 6.79 -6.93 3.52
CA VAL A 45 6.81 -5.61 2.89
C VAL A 45 5.79 -5.53 1.76
N THR A 46 5.79 -6.51 0.84
CA THR A 46 4.84 -6.51 -0.28
C THR A 46 3.41 -6.78 0.20
N GLY A 47 3.21 -7.68 1.17
CA GLY A 47 1.90 -7.97 1.74
C GLY A 47 1.31 -6.80 2.53
N LEU A 48 2.13 -6.03 3.24
CA LEU A 48 1.65 -4.82 3.92
C LEU A 48 1.37 -3.69 2.92
N ALA A 49 2.18 -3.57 1.87
CA ALA A 49 1.94 -2.58 0.81
C ALA A 49 0.60 -2.83 0.11
N THR A 50 0.26 -4.09 -0.22
CA THR A 50 -1.03 -4.40 -0.84
C THR A 50 -2.22 -4.13 0.09
N VAL A 51 -2.10 -4.44 1.38
CA VAL A 51 -3.15 -4.10 2.37
C VAL A 51 -3.31 -2.59 2.50
N ARG A 52 -2.21 -1.84 2.52
CA ARG A 52 -2.24 -0.38 2.56
C ARG A 52 -2.99 0.17 1.35
N ASP A 53 -2.65 -0.28 0.16
CA ASP A 53 -3.24 0.24 -1.06
C ASP A 53 -4.73 -0.13 -1.15
N ALA A 54 -5.13 -1.34 -0.73
CA ALA A 54 -6.53 -1.72 -0.63
C ALA A 54 -7.32 -0.83 0.34
N VAL A 55 -6.77 -0.54 1.54
CA VAL A 55 -7.44 0.35 2.51
C VAL A 55 -7.57 1.78 1.98
N VAL A 56 -6.55 2.29 1.28
CA VAL A 56 -6.58 3.64 0.70
C VAL A 56 -7.66 3.73 -0.39
N GLN A 57 -7.82 2.70 -1.20
CA GLN A 57 -8.85 2.65 -2.24
C GLN A 57 -10.26 2.68 -1.63
N GLU A 58 -10.53 1.79 -0.67
CA GLU A 58 -11.83 1.75 0.01
C GLU A 58 -12.14 3.06 0.77
N PHE A 59 -11.09 3.74 1.28
CA PHE A 59 -11.27 5.05 1.91
C PHE A 59 -11.53 6.17 0.90
N GLY A 60 -11.00 6.06 -0.32
CA GLY A 60 -11.37 6.91 -1.46
C GLY A 60 -12.84 6.75 -1.81
N ASP A 61 -13.30 5.51 -1.98
CA ASP A 61 -14.70 5.20 -2.29
C ASP A 61 -15.63 5.65 -1.15
N LEU A 62 -15.20 5.52 0.12
CA LEU A 62 -15.92 6.06 1.27
C LEU A 62 -16.02 7.59 1.22
N ALA A 63 -14.95 8.29 0.84
CA ALA A 63 -14.94 9.75 0.77
C ALA A 63 -15.91 10.27 -0.30
N ILE A 64 -15.94 9.63 -1.47
CA ILE A 64 -16.93 9.91 -2.53
C ILE A 64 -18.34 9.65 -2.00
N GLY A 65 -18.55 8.50 -1.35
CA GLY A 65 -19.82 8.17 -0.72
C GLY A 65 -20.27 9.23 0.29
N MET A 66 -19.35 9.81 1.06
CA MET A 66 -19.66 10.90 2.00
C MET A 66 -20.00 12.22 1.31
N GLU A 67 -19.40 12.53 0.17
CA GLU A 67 -19.72 13.74 -0.60
C GLU A 67 -21.09 13.63 -1.31
N THR A 68 -21.49 12.42 -1.71
CA THR A 68 -22.83 12.18 -2.29
C THR A 68 -23.98 12.29 -1.29
N ILE A 69 -23.69 12.47 0.00
CA ILE A 69 -24.72 12.70 1.02
C ILE A 69 -25.21 14.14 0.91
N ASP A 70 -26.50 14.31 0.64
CA ASP A 70 -27.18 15.61 0.66
C ASP A 70 -27.17 16.21 2.08
N GLN A 71 -26.37 17.27 2.29
CA GLN A 71 -26.25 18.00 3.55
C GLN A 71 -27.11 19.28 3.57
N SER A 72 -28.08 19.40 2.67
CA SER A 72 -28.96 20.57 2.62
C SER A 72 -29.92 20.63 3.82
N TYR A 73 -30.12 21.83 4.35
CA TYR A 73 -31.06 22.06 5.45
C TYR A 73 -31.78 23.38 5.31
N THR A 74 -33.03 23.41 5.75
CA THR A 74 -33.86 24.61 5.78
C THR A 74 -34.54 24.75 7.14
N VAL A 75 -34.39 25.92 7.75
CA VAL A 75 -35.01 26.32 9.01
C VAL A 75 -35.93 27.51 8.76
N ASN A 76 -37.21 27.34 9.12
CA ASN A 76 -38.22 28.38 9.01
C ASN A 76 -38.58 28.90 10.40
N ALA A 77 -38.36 30.19 10.64
CA ALA A 77 -38.78 30.88 11.86
C ALA A 77 -40.05 31.69 11.58
N THR A 78 -41.17 31.27 12.16
CA THR A 78 -42.45 32.00 12.05
C THR A 78 -42.69 32.83 13.31
N PHE A 79 -42.87 34.13 13.15
CA PHE A 79 -43.12 35.07 14.24
C PHE A 79 -44.63 35.21 14.48
N ALA A 80 -45.02 35.64 15.69
CA ALA A 80 -46.43 35.79 16.07
C ALA A 80 -47.20 36.82 15.22
N ASN A 81 -46.49 37.71 14.52
CA ASN A 81 -47.05 38.65 13.55
C ASN A 81 -47.29 38.04 12.15
N GLY A 82 -47.04 36.74 11.96
CA GLY A 82 -47.23 36.02 10.69
C GLY A 82 -46.07 36.13 9.70
N GLN A 83 -45.00 36.86 10.01
CA GLN A 83 -43.78 36.84 9.18
C GLN A 83 -43.04 35.52 9.34
N THR A 84 -42.56 34.97 8.22
CA THR A 84 -41.65 33.82 8.21
C THR A 84 -40.30 34.27 7.65
N ILE A 85 -39.23 33.97 8.38
CA ILE A 85 -37.85 34.12 7.89
C ILE A 85 -37.28 32.73 7.68
N GLN A 86 -36.68 32.51 6.51
CA GLN A 86 -36.06 31.26 6.12
C GLN A 86 -34.54 31.41 6.18
N PHE A 87 -33.88 30.45 6.83
CA PHE A 87 -32.44 30.28 6.82
C PHE A 87 -32.17 28.87 6.33
N GLY A 88 -31.29 28.71 5.36
CA GLY A 88 -30.96 27.39 4.86
C GLY A 88 -29.58 27.37 4.23
N PHE A 89 -29.12 26.15 4.00
CA PHE A 89 -27.96 25.83 3.19
C PHE A 89 -28.42 24.82 2.14
N ASP A 90 -28.19 25.15 0.87
CA ASP A 90 -28.37 24.23 -0.24
C ASP A 90 -27.00 23.64 -0.57
N ASP A 91 -26.88 22.33 -0.40
CA ASP A 91 -25.65 21.60 -0.70
C ASP A 91 -25.55 21.41 -2.22
N PRO A 92 -24.52 21.96 -2.88
CA PRO A 92 -24.35 21.77 -4.32
C PRO A 92 -24.02 20.31 -4.61
N GLU A 93 -24.66 19.73 -5.62
CA GLU A 93 -24.34 18.37 -6.08
C GLU A 93 -22.83 18.21 -6.35
N PRO A 94 -22.23 17.07 -5.95
CA PRO A 94 -20.82 16.80 -6.20
C PRO A 94 -20.54 16.86 -7.70
N THR A 95 -19.62 17.75 -8.10
CA THR A 95 -19.23 17.92 -9.51
C THR A 95 -17.86 17.28 -9.73
N GLY A 96 -17.86 16.04 -10.25
CA GLY A 96 -16.66 15.42 -10.82
C GLY A 96 -16.01 14.29 -10.04
N LEU A 97 -16.74 13.60 -9.16
CA LEU A 97 -16.27 12.40 -8.44
C LEU A 97 -17.04 11.13 -8.85
N GLU A 98 -17.47 11.04 -10.11
CA GLU A 98 -18.10 9.83 -10.63
C GLU A 98 -17.04 8.86 -11.17
N ASP A 99 -16.99 7.68 -10.56
CA ASP A 99 -16.09 6.61 -10.95
C ASP A 99 -16.71 5.83 -12.12
N GLU A 100 -16.31 6.14 -13.36
CA GLU A 100 -16.65 5.30 -14.51
C GLU A 100 -16.00 3.91 -14.36
N GLU A 101 -16.76 2.87 -14.70
CA GLU A 101 -16.35 1.47 -14.61
C GLU A 101 -15.09 1.21 -15.47
N GLY A 102 -13.95 1.00 -14.81
CA GLY A 102 -12.67 0.71 -15.47
C GLY A 102 -11.56 1.76 -15.28
N MET A 103 -11.80 2.81 -14.50
CA MET A 103 -10.74 3.76 -14.12
C MET A 103 -9.73 3.14 -13.14
N PRO A 104 -8.45 3.57 -13.18
CA PRO A 104 -7.47 3.15 -12.19
C PRO A 104 -7.90 3.59 -10.78
N PRO A 105 -7.49 2.87 -9.72
CA PRO A 105 -8.00 3.12 -8.38
C PRO A 105 -7.81 4.58 -7.94
N HIS A 106 -8.88 5.22 -7.44
CA HIS A 106 -8.80 6.59 -6.98
C HIS A 106 -7.93 6.69 -5.73
N GLY A 107 -6.80 7.38 -5.88
CA GLY A 107 -5.95 7.75 -4.77
C GLY A 107 -6.52 8.94 -4.03
N ILE A 108 -6.09 9.13 -2.78
CA ILE A 108 -6.34 10.37 -2.06
C ILE A 108 -5.52 11.49 -2.74
N GLU A 109 -6.13 12.17 -3.69
CA GLU A 109 -5.59 13.39 -4.27
C GLU A 109 -6.09 14.56 -3.41
N ILE A 110 -5.25 15.02 -2.48
CA ILE A 110 -5.52 16.28 -1.79
C ILE A 110 -5.32 17.37 -2.84
N CYS A 111 -6.42 17.84 -3.41
CA CYS A 111 -6.42 19.04 -4.24
C CYS A 111 -5.82 20.16 -3.38
N ASP A 112 -4.58 20.55 -3.65
CA ASP A 112 -3.93 21.67 -2.97
C ASP A 112 -4.70 22.93 -3.37
N GLN A 113 -5.67 23.32 -2.54
CA GLN A 113 -6.37 24.58 -2.66
C GLN A 113 -5.43 25.72 -2.24
N VAL A 114 -4.22 25.79 -2.81
CA VAL A 114 -3.53 27.06 -2.98
C VAL A 114 -4.23 27.76 -4.13
N SER A 115 -5.38 28.33 -3.80
CA SER A 115 -6.01 29.40 -4.55
C SER A 115 -5.02 30.56 -4.58
N LEU A 116 -4.12 30.56 -5.56
CA LEU A 116 -3.46 31.78 -5.99
C LEU A 116 -4.59 32.67 -6.53
N GLY A 117 -5.10 33.53 -5.65
CA GLY A 117 -5.99 34.61 -6.00
C GLY A 117 -5.39 35.33 -7.20
N THR A 118 -6.02 35.16 -8.35
CA THR A 118 -5.70 35.96 -9.52
C THR A 118 -6.37 37.30 -9.29
N GLU A 119 -5.65 38.22 -8.65
CA GLU A 119 -5.95 39.64 -8.72
C GLU A 119 -5.63 40.16 -10.14
N SER A 120 -6.41 41.16 -10.57
CA SER A 120 -6.31 42.00 -11.78
C SER A 120 -6.74 41.35 -13.11
N ASN A 121 -7.61 41.94 -13.93
CA ASN A 121 -7.95 43.34 -14.19
C ASN A 121 -9.43 43.50 -14.57
#